data_AF-A0A6G8FHD6-F1
#
_entry.id   AF-A0A6G8FHD6-F1
#
_cell.length_a   1.000
_cell.length_b   1.000
_cell.length_c   1.000
_cell.angle_alpha   90.00
_cell.angle_beta   90.00
_cell.angle_gamma   90.00
#
_symmetry.space_group_name_H-M   'P 1'
#
loop_
_entity.id
_entity.type
_entity.pdbx_description
1 polymer ?
#
loop_
_entity_poly.entity_id
_entity_poly.type
_entity_poly.pdbx_seq_one_letter_code
_entity_poly.pdbx_strand_id
1 'polypeptide(L)'
;MGAGPGPYPGQSPAWLQSHLLAFAGQPEEAVALLLNDSDEQAQRGFHVAALFAGTLALDLEYSPEASKRLRELDQSVDGEFFTVRLDYLDALHAEDPDALVAVAPKLATVGRPGLALSALETATGLLQSAGRIEEAEAIRHQNTELSESLGDTQFDTNRLRTIAAKLTDREREITSMVLEGMTNQQIAAKLVVSVRTVESHLHRAMRKVGVSSRHDLSEQLGSLIMPGS
;
A
#
# COMPACT_ATOMS: atom_id res chain seq x y z
N MET A 1 27.99 8.87 19.00
CA MET A 1 26.73 9.14 18.27
C MET A 1 26.37 7.86 17.54
N GLY A 2 25.34 7.14 18.00
CA GLY A 2 24.91 5.92 17.33
C GLY A 2 24.33 6.27 15.97
N ALA A 3 24.74 5.57 14.91
CA ALA A 3 24.11 5.72 13.60
C ALA A 3 22.61 5.41 13.78
N GLY A 4 21.75 6.39 13.44
CA GLY A 4 20.30 6.18 13.44
C GLY A 4 19.91 5.03 12.51
N PRO A 5 18.67 4.52 12.61
CA PRO A 5 18.20 3.43 11.76
C PRO A 5 18.52 3.68 10.28
N GLY A 6 18.88 2.61 9.57
CA GLY A 6 19.28 2.68 8.17
C GLY A 6 18.11 3.11 7.26
N PRO A 7 18.40 3.62 6.07
CA PRO A 7 17.40 4.31 5.24
C PRO A 7 16.43 3.36 4.51
N TYR A 8 16.73 2.06 4.43
CA TYR A 8 15.98 1.15 3.57
C TYR A 8 14.86 0.41 4.31
N PRO A 9 13.87 -0.14 3.58
CA PRO A 9 12.88 -1.06 4.15
C PRO A 9 13.57 -2.15 4.99
N GLY A 10 13.09 -2.37 6.21
CA GLY A 10 13.70 -3.29 7.19
C GLY A 10 14.86 -2.72 8.01
N GLN A 11 15.38 -1.54 7.67
CA GLN A 11 16.38 -0.81 8.47
C GLN A 11 15.77 0.38 9.23
N SER A 12 14.67 0.94 8.73
CA SER A 12 13.82 1.88 9.47
C SER A 12 12.65 1.15 10.14
N PRO A 13 12.47 1.26 11.47
CA PRO A 13 11.31 0.70 12.15
C PRO A 13 10.00 1.39 11.75
N ALA A 14 10.07 2.63 11.23
CA ALA A 14 8.90 3.41 10.83
C ALA A 14 8.08 2.71 9.73
N TRP A 15 8.74 2.00 8.82
CA TRP A 15 8.10 1.21 7.78
C TRP A 15 7.22 0.10 8.38
N LEU A 16 7.80 -0.81 9.16
CA LEU A 16 7.01 -1.88 9.78
C LEU A 16 5.93 -1.32 10.74
N GLN A 17 6.30 -0.33 11.54
CA GLN A 17 5.41 0.23 12.56
C GLN A 17 4.22 0.99 11.95
N SER A 18 4.41 1.73 10.86
CA SER A 18 3.29 2.39 10.16
C SER A 18 2.31 1.38 9.57
N HIS A 19 2.81 0.27 9.02
CA HIS A 19 1.93 -0.79 8.53
C HIS A 19 1.14 -1.43 9.67
N LEU A 20 1.77 -1.71 10.81
CA LEU A 20 1.08 -2.20 12.01
C LEU A 20 0.03 -1.20 12.51
N LEU A 21 0.34 0.10 12.54
CA LEU A 21 -0.60 1.16 12.94
C LEU A 21 -1.80 1.26 11.98
N ALA A 22 -1.57 1.21 10.66
CA ALA A 22 -2.64 1.16 9.67
C ALA A 22 -3.49 -0.13 9.82
N PHE A 23 -2.84 -1.25 10.15
CA PHE A 23 -3.53 -2.50 10.53
C PHE A 23 -4.22 -2.42 11.90
N ALA A 24 -3.81 -1.56 12.81
CA ALA A 24 -4.49 -1.35 14.09
C ALA A 24 -5.69 -0.40 13.98
N GLY A 25 -5.96 0.15 12.80
CA GLY A 25 -7.00 1.17 12.61
C GLY A 25 -6.58 2.55 13.11
N GLN A 26 -5.27 2.80 13.20
CA GLN A 26 -4.66 4.09 13.56
C GLN A 26 -3.93 4.71 12.35
N PRO A 27 -4.64 5.02 11.25
CA PRO A 27 -4.00 5.51 10.03
C PRO A 27 -3.32 6.88 10.21
N GLU A 28 -3.88 7.77 11.03
CA GLU A 28 -3.30 9.10 11.29
C GLU A 28 -1.91 8.99 11.95
N GLU A 29 -1.76 8.07 12.92
CA GLU A 29 -0.47 7.80 13.56
C GLU A 29 0.53 7.17 12.59
N ALA A 30 0.07 6.29 11.70
CA ALA A 30 0.88 5.69 10.66
C ALA A 30 1.40 6.74 9.66
N VAL A 31 0.52 7.66 9.23
CA VAL A 31 0.85 8.78 8.33
C VAL A 31 1.86 9.71 8.98
N ALA A 32 1.62 10.14 10.22
CA ALA A 32 2.55 11.01 10.95
C ALA A 32 3.94 10.37 11.08
N LEU A 33 4.00 9.07 11.38
CA LEU A 33 5.25 8.33 11.48
C LEU A 33 6.00 8.27 10.14
N LEU A 34 5.31 8.00 9.04
CA LEU A 34 5.89 7.93 7.70
C LEU A 34 6.37 9.29 7.19
N LEU A 35 5.62 10.37 7.44
CA LEU A 35 6.04 11.72 7.07
C LEU A 35 7.27 12.17 7.88
N ASN A 36 7.33 11.84 9.18
CA ASN A 36 8.51 12.13 9.97
C ASN A 36 9.74 11.34 9.50
N ASP A 37 9.59 10.04 9.19
CA ASP A 37 10.68 9.24 8.61
C ASP A 37 11.10 9.81 7.25
N SER A 38 10.15 10.22 6.41
CA SER A 38 10.43 10.89 5.13
C SER A 38 11.31 12.13 5.32
N ASP A 39 10.92 13.03 6.22
CA ASP A 39 11.66 14.26 6.51
C ASP A 39 13.06 13.97 7.08
N GLU A 40 13.18 13.01 8.01
CA GLU A 40 14.46 12.62 8.59
C GLU A 40 15.42 12.03 7.55
N GLN A 41 14.92 11.16 6.65
CA GLN A 41 15.73 10.57 5.59
C GLN A 41 16.16 11.63 4.56
N ALA A 42 15.27 12.58 4.22
CA ALA A 42 15.59 13.68 3.31
C ALA A 42 16.70 14.56 3.88
N GLN A 43 16.63 14.93 5.17
CA GLN A 43 17.66 15.72 5.85
C GLN A 43 19.03 15.01 5.90
N ARG A 44 19.03 13.68 5.88
CA ARG A 44 20.23 12.84 5.85
C ARG A 44 20.76 12.58 4.43
N GLY A 45 20.09 13.10 3.40
CA GLY A 45 20.44 12.92 1.99
C GLY A 45 19.96 11.60 1.36
N PHE A 46 19.14 10.82 2.07
CA PHE A 46 18.58 9.56 1.57
C PHE A 46 17.25 9.81 0.84
N HIS A 47 17.29 10.57 -0.26
CA HIS A 47 16.08 11.05 -0.95
C HIS A 47 15.16 9.94 -1.47
N VAL A 48 15.72 8.84 -2.00
CA VAL A 48 14.92 7.68 -2.45
C VAL A 48 14.12 7.06 -1.28
N ALA A 49 14.76 6.90 -0.12
CA ALA A 49 14.09 6.38 1.07
C ALA A 49 12.99 7.33 1.58
N ALA A 50 13.28 8.63 1.55
CA ALA A 50 12.32 9.66 1.91
C ALA A 50 11.09 9.66 1.00
N LEU A 51 11.27 9.55 -0.32
CA LEU A 51 10.18 9.45 -1.30
C LEU A 51 9.35 8.18 -1.10
N PHE A 52 10.01 7.08 -0.76
CA PHE A 52 9.34 5.82 -0.41
C PHE A 52 8.43 5.97 0.82
N ALA A 53 8.93 6.51 1.93
CA ALA A 53 8.12 6.73 3.13
C ALA A 53 6.98 7.72 2.88
N GLY A 54 7.26 8.82 2.18
CA GLY A 54 6.27 9.85 1.89
C GLY A 54 5.15 9.40 0.96
N THR A 55 5.47 8.64 -0.10
CA THR A 55 4.43 8.12 -1.02
C THR A 55 3.55 7.07 -0.34
N LEU A 56 4.08 6.28 0.61
CA LEU A 56 3.25 5.42 1.46
C LEU A 56 2.34 6.21 2.39
N ALA A 57 2.79 7.33 2.95
CA ALA A 57 1.94 8.18 3.78
C ALA A 57 0.73 8.65 2.96
N LEU A 58 0.96 9.09 1.72
CA LEU A 58 -0.10 9.49 0.79
C LEU A 58 -1.06 8.35 0.39
N ASP A 59 -0.59 7.10 0.36
CA ASP A 59 -1.46 5.94 0.12
C ASP A 59 -2.46 5.70 1.25
N LEU A 60 -2.03 5.98 2.49
CA LEU A 60 -2.88 5.86 3.68
C LEU A 60 -3.84 7.04 3.78
N GLU A 61 -3.31 8.25 3.66
CA GLU A 61 -4.08 9.48 3.70
C GLU A 61 -3.42 10.55 2.81
N TYR A 62 -4.14 10.96 1.78
CA TYR A 62 -3.62 11.94 0.85
C TYR A 62 -3.60 13.34 1.47
N SER A 63 -2.47 14.04 1.34
CA SER A 63 -2.32 15.46 1.66
C SER A 63 -1.73 16.22 0.46
N PRO A 64 -2.38 17.29 -0.03
CA PRO A 64 -1.83 18.14 -1.09
C PRO A 64 -0.47 18.76 -0.70
N GLU A 65 -0.31 19.15 0.57
CA GLU A 65 0.92 19.72 1.09
C GLU A 65 2.06 18.69 1.08
N ALA A 66 1.78 17.46 1.52
CA ALA A 66 2.76 16.38 1.48
C ALA A 66 3.11 15.99 0.03
N SER A 67 2.13 15.88 -0.87
CA SER A 67 2.36 15.63 -2.30
C SER A 67 3.27 16.70 -2.92
N LYS A 68 3.00 17.98 -2.66
CA LYS A 68 3.84 19.09 -3.13
C LYS A 68 5.30 18.96 -2.65
N ARG A 69 5.51 18.70 -1.35
CA ARG A 69 6.86 18.53 -0.79
C ARG A 69 7.60 17.34 -1.42
N LEU A 70 6.91 16.22 -1.63
CA LEU A 70 7.51 15.04 -2.26
C LEU A 70 7.86 15.29 -3.72
N ARG A 71 7.08 16.09 -4.47
CA ARG A 71 7.44 16.52 -5.82
C ARG A 71 8.67 17.42 -5.87
N GLU A 72 8.87 18.27 -4.86
CA GLU A 72 10.10 19.07 -4.74
C GLU A 72 11.32 18.16 -4.46
N LEU A 73 11.14 17.16 -3.60
CA LEU A 73 12.17 16.17 -3.30
C LEU A 73 12.50 15.25 -4.49
N ASP A 74 11.49 14.86 -5.28
CA ASP A 74 11.61 14.01 -6.47
C ASP A 74 12.58 14.58 -7.51
N GLN A 75 12.66 15.93 -7.63
CA GLN A 75 13.62 16.61 -8.49
C GLN A 75 15.09 16.34 -8.13
N SER A 76 15.34 15.80 -6.93
CA SER A 76 16.67 15.46 -6.43
C SER A 76 17.03 13.98 -6.61
N VAL A 77 16.22 13.22 -7.36
CA VAL A 77 16.43 11.81 -7.71
C VAL A 77 16.28 11.63 -9.21
N ASP A 78 17.11 10.76 -9.80
CA ASP A 78 17.01 10.44 -11.23
C ASP A 78 15.90 9.42 -11.53
N GLY A 79 15.19 9.62 -12.64
CA GLY A 79 14.19 8.69 -13.16
C GLY A 79 12.75 9.10 -12.85
N GLU A 80 11.79 8.36 -13.42
CA GLU A 80 10.36 8.71 -13.37
C GLU A 80 9.56 7.90 -12.34
N PHE A 81 10.22 7.02 -11.57
CA PHE A 81 9.56 6.05 -10.71
C PHE A 81 8.62 6.71 -9.68
N PHE A 82 9.09 7.75 -9.00
CA PHE A 82 8.29 8.48 -8.01
C PHE A 82 7.42 9.56 -8.65
N THR A 83 7.89 10.21 -9.72
CA THR A 83 7.09 11.16 -10.49
C THR A 83 5.77 10.54 -10.94
N VAL A 84 5.83 9.37 -11.58
CA VAL A 84 4.64 8.64 -12.07
C VAL A 84 3.76 8.17 -10.91
N ARG A 85 4.37 7.80 -9.76
CA ARG A 85 3.63 7.44 -8.55
C ARG A 85 2.86 8.62 -7.97
N LEU A 86 3.48 9.80 -7.91
CA LEU A 86 2.84 11.03 -7.42
C LEU A 86 1.73 11.50 -8.38
N ASP A 87 1.94 11.39 -9.70
CA ASP A 87 0.89 11.65 -10.69
C ASP A 87 -0.35 10.77 -10.47
N TYR A 88 -0.15 9.49 -10.18
CA TYR A 88 -1.24 8.56 -9.87
C TYR A 88 -1.98 8.93 -8.58
N LEU A 89 -1.26 9.28 -7.52
CA LEU A 89 -1.86 9.66 -6.24
C LEU A 89 -2.66 10.96 -6.36
N ASP A 90 -2.12 11.94 -7.08
CA ASP A 90 -2.82 13.20 -7.35
C ASP A 90 -4.09 12.97 -8.19
N ALA A 91 -4.01 12.13 -9.24
CA ALA A 91 -5.16 11.78 -10.08
C ALA A 91 -6.26 11.04 -9.29
N LEU A 92 -5.88 10.14 -8.39
CA LEU A 92 -6.82 9.47 -7.48
C LEU A 92 -7.53 10.47 -6.57
N HIS A 93 -6.78 11.40 -5.97
CA HIS A 93 -7.34 12.39 -5.06
C HIS A 93 -8.28 13.37 -5.77
N ALA A 94 -7.90 13.80 -6.99
CA ALA A 94 -8.73 14.67 -7.81
C ALA A 94 -9.98 13.99 -8.39
N GLU A 95 -10.10 12.66 -8.23
CA GLU A 95 -11.12 11.84 -8.89
C GLU A 95 -11.18 12.10 -10.40
N ASP A 96 -10.01 12.25 -11.03
CA ASP A 96 -9.88 12.59 -12.45
C ASP A 96 -9.69 11.31 -13.28
N PRO A 97 -10.74 10.81 -13.98
CA PRO A 97 -10.63 9.59 -14.77
C PRO A 97 -9.69 9.75 -15.96
N ASP A 98 -9.60 10.94 -16.56
CA ASP A 98 -8.77 11.17 -17.74
C ASP A 98 -7.28 11.17 -17.36
N ALA A 99 -6.94 11.76 -16.21
CA ALA A 99 -5.59 11.68 -15.63
C ALA A 99 -5.21 10.25 -15.21
N LEU A 100 -6.15 9.49 -14.63
CA LEU A 100 -5.93 8.08 -14.24
C LEU A 100 -5.67 7.19 -15.46
N VAL A 101 -6.39 7.40 -16.56
CA VAL A 101 -6.12 6.70 -17.84
C VAL A 101 -4.77 7.09 -18.41
N ALA A 102 -4.41 8.38 -18.37
CA ALA A 102 -3.13 8.87 -18.90
C ALA A 102 -1.90 8.35 -18.14
N VAL A 103 -2.00 8.14 -16.82
CA VAL A 103 -0.89 7.65 -15.99
C VAL A 103 -0.71 6.13 -16.04
N ALA A 104 -1.77 5.36 -16.33
CA ALA A 104 -1.73 3.90 -16.37
C ALA A 104 -0.61 3.29 -17.25
N PRO A 105 -0.39 3.68 -18.52
CA PRO A 105 0.69 3.12 -19.33
C PRO A 105 2.09 3.46 -18.78
N LYS A 106 2.25 4.62 -18.14
CA LYS A 106 3.50 5.01 -17.49
C LYS A 106 3.78 4.11 -16.28
N LEU A 107 2.75 3.85 -15.46
CA LEU A 107 2.85 2.94 -14.32
C LEU A 107 3.29 1.53 -14.76
N ALA A 108 2.72 1.00 -15.84
CA ALA A 108 3.15 -0.28 -16.38
C ALA A 108 4.64 -0.25 -16.81
N THR A 109 5.06 0.83 -17.48
CA THR A 109 6.44 1.01 -17.97
C THR A 109 7.46 1.08 -16.83
N VAL A 110 7.13 1.71 -15.70
CA VAL A 110 8.01 1.79 -14.51
C VAL A 110 7.92 0.56 -13.60
N GLY A 111 7.37 -0.56 -14.10
CA GLY A 111 7.28 -1.81 -13.35
C GLY A 111 6.23 -1.80 -12.24
N ARG A 112 5.18 -0.97 -12.38
CA ARG A 112 4.02 -0.89 -11.47
C ARG A 112 2.72 -1.27 -12.19
N PRO A 113 2.67 -2.41 -12.91
CA PRO A 113 1.49 -2.81 -13.68
C PRO A 113 0.25 -2.99 -12.80
N GLY A 114 0.43 -3.37 -11.53
CA GLY A 114 -0.69 -3.42 -10.60
C GLY A 114 -1.38 -2.07 -10.45
N LEU A 115 -0.61 -1.02 -10.11
CA LEU A 115 -1.16 0.33 -10.00
C LEU A 115 -1.81 0.80 -11.31
N ALA A 116 -1.28 0.40 -12.47
CA ALA A 116 -1.91 0.68 -13.77
C ALA A 116 -3.31 0.07 -13.86
N LEU A 117 -3.47 -1.20 -13.49
CA LEU A 117 -4.78 -1.87 -13.45
C LEU A 117 -5.75 -1.16 -12.49
N SER A 118 -5.27 -0.78 -11.30
CA SER A 118 -6.09 -0.03 -10.34
C SER A 118 -6.50 1.35 -10.85
N ALA A 119 -5.62 2.04 -11.59
CA ALA A 119 -5.94 3.33 -12.19
C ALA A 119 -7.08 3.19 -13.21
N LEU A 120 -6.98 2.21 -14.12
CA LEU A 120 -8.01 1.94 -15.12
C LEU A 120 -9.34 1.48 -14.51
N GLU A 121 -9.30 0.63 -13.49
CA GLU A 121 -10.49 0.21 -12.74
C GLU A 121 -11.18 1.39 -12.06
N THR A 122 -10.40 2.25 -11.40
CA THR A 122 -10.93 3.45 -10.73
C THR A 122 -11.52 4.43 -11.74
N ALA A 123 -10.81 4.69 -12.84
CA ALA A 123 -11.29 5.53 -13.94
C ALA A 123 -12.60 5.00 -14.53
N THR A 124 -12.71 3.67 -14.71
CA THR A 124 -13.95 3.02 -15.17
C THR A 124 -15.12 3.36 -14.23
N GLY A 125 -14.93 3.22 -12.92
CA GLY A 125 -15.96 3.54 -11.93
C GLY A 125 -16.40 5.01 -11.96
N LEU A 126 -15.44 5.94 -12.09
CA LEU A 126 -15.69 7.38 -12.18
C LEU A 126 -16.41 7.77 -13.49
N LEU A 127 -16.03 7.18 -14.61
CA LEU A 127 -16.71 7.40 -15.90
C LEU A 127 -18.15 6.89 -15.85
N GLN A 128 -18.39 5.74 -15.22
CA GLN A 128 -19.73 5.19 -15.05
C GLN A 128 -20.62 6.09 -14.20
N SER A 129 -20.12 6.58 -13.06
CA SER A 129 -20.89 7.48 -12.20
C SER A 129 -21.19 8.83 -12.88
N ALA A 130 -20.31 9.29 -13.78
CA ALA A 130 -20.51 10.46 -14.61
C ALA A 130 -21.42 10.24 -15.85
N GLY A 131 -21.88 9.00 -16.10
CA GLY A 131 -22.72 8.66 -17.26
C GLY A 131 -21.97 8.52 -18.59
N ARG A 132 -20.63 8.53 -18.58
CA ARG A 132 -19.76 8.31 -19.76
C ARG A 132 -19.58 6.80 -20.02
N ILE A 133 -20.68 6.11 -20.31
CA ILE A 133 -20.75 4.64 -20.34
C ILE A 133 -19.85 4.02 -21.41
N GLU A 134 -19.91 4.53 -22.64
CA GLU A 134 -19.11 4.00 -23.77
C GLU A 134 -17.60 4.11 -23.50
N GLU A 135 -17.18 5.24 -22.91
CA GLU A 135 -15.78 5.44 -22.51
C GLU A 135 -15.37 4.49 -21.40
N ALA A 136 -16.22 4.30 -20.39
CA ALA A 136 -15.96 3.35 -19.32
C ALA A 136 -15.83 1.90 -19.82
N GLU A 137 -16.62 1.49 -20.82
CA GLU A 137 -16.51 0.18 -21.44
C GLU A 137 -15.20 0.02 -22.22
N ALA A 138 -14.76 1.06 -22.93
CA ALA A 138 -13.47 1.06 -23.61
C ALA A 138 -12.30 0.93 -22.62
N ILE A 139 -12.31 1.69 -21.51
CA ILE A 139 -11.28 1.60 -20.47
C ILE A 139 -11.29 0.23 -19.78
N ARG A 140 -12.47 -0.37 -19.55
CA ARG A 140 -12.59 -1.72 -19.00
C ARG A 140 -11.98 -2.78 -19.92
N HIS A 141 -12.18 -2.64 -21.24
CA HIS A 141 -11.54 -3.52 -22.22
C HIS A 141 -10.02 -3.42 -22.14
N GLN A 142 -9.48 -2.20 -22.15
CA GLN A 142 -8.04 -1.95 -22.00
C GLN A 142 -7.49 -2.56 -20.69
N ASN A 143 -8.22 -2.43 -19.58
CA ASN A 143 -7.83 -3.01 -18.31
C ASN A 143 -7.77 -4.55 -18.36
N THR A 144 -8.71 -5.17 -19.08
CA THR A 144 -8.76 -6.63 -19.29
C THR A 144 -7.58 -7.09 -20.13
N GLU A 145 -7.32 -6.42 -21.27
CA GLU A 145 -6.17 -6.72 -22.14
C GLU A 145 -4.83 -6.58 -21.41
N LEU A 146 -4.67 -5.51 -20.63
CA LEU A 146 -3.47 -5.31 -19.82
C LEU A 146 -3.33 -6.45 -18.80
N SER A 147 -4.40 -6.80 -18.08
CA SER A 147 -4.37 -7.89 -17.10
C SER A 147 -4.01 -9.23 -17.75
N GLU A 148 -4.53 -9.53 -18.93
CA GLU A 148 -4.22 -10.77 -19.67
C GLU A 148 -2.78 -10.80 -20.17
N SER A 149 -2.28 -9.67 -20.68
CA SER A 149 -0.90 -9.56 -21.20
C SER A 149 0.18 -9.78 -20.13
N LEU A 150 -0.18 -9.52 -18.88
CA LEU A 150 0.72 -9.60 -17.75
C LEU A 150 0.82 -11.01 -17.13
N GLY A 151 -0.05 -11.94 -17.54
CA GLY A 151 -0.07 -13.33 -17.08
C GLY A 151 -0.47 -13.51 -15.60
N ASP A 152 -0.28 -14.73 -15.07
CA ASP A 152 -0.66 -15.12 -13.69
C ASP A 152 0.29 -14.55 -12.60
N THR A 153 1.10 -13.56 -12.97
CA THR A 153 2.03 -12.91 -12.05
C THR A 153 1.19 -12.08 -11.07
N GLN A 154 1.30 -12.35 -9.76
CA GLN A 154 0.60 -11.55 -8.77
C GLN A 154 1.17 -10.13 -8.76
N PHE A 155 0.44 -9.17 -9.34
CA PHE A 155 0.85 -7.77 -9.28
C PHE A 155 0.41 -7.13 -7.96
N ASP A 156 1.33 -6.38 -7.36
CA ASP A 156 1.18 -5.63 -6.11
C ASP A 156 0.33 -4.38 -6.30
N THR A 157 -0.89 -4.61 -6.77
CA THR A 157 -1.89 -3.59 -6.96
C THR A 157 -2.51 -3.24 -5.63
N ASN A 158 -1.93 -2.31 -4.87
CA ASN A 158 -2.66 -1.69 -3.76
C ASN A 158 -3.12 -2.69 -2.67
N ARG A 159 -2.43 -3.83 -2.53
CA ARG A 159 -2.89 -4.96 -1.72
C ARG A 159 -3.01 -4.59 -0.24
N LEU A 160 -2.19 -3.70 0.30
CA LEU A 160 -2.30 -3.27 1.70
C LEU A 160 -3.64 -2.60 1.98
N ARG A 161 -4.03 -1.60 1.18
CA ARG A 161 -5.32 -0.92 1.30
C ARG A 161 -6.48 -1.88 1.07
N THR A 162 -6.37 -2.75 0.06
CA THR A 162 -7.41 -3.72 -0.29
C THR A 162 -7.56 -4.84 0.76
N ILE A 163 -6.46 -5.35 1.31
CA ILE A 163 -6.49 -6.38 2.37
C ILE A 163 -6.94 -5.76 3.68
N ALA A 164 -6.41 -4.60 4.06
CA ALA A 164 -6.89 -3.83 5.20
C ALA A 164 -8.41 -3.64 5.09
N ALA A 165 -8.91 -3.12 3.97
CA ALA A 165 -10.35 -2.94 3.74
C ALA A 165 -11.18 -4.24 3.78
N LYS A 166 -10.59 -5.41 3.49
CA LYS A 166 -11.28 -6.71 3.53
C LYS A 166 -11.35 -7.32 4.94
N LEU A 167 -10.35 -7.06 5.79
CA LEU A 167 -10.30 -7.59 7.15
C LEU A 167 -11.23 -6.80 8.08
N THR A 168 -11.96 -7.50 8.95
CA THR A 168 -12.67 -6.83 10.06
C THR A 168 -11.67 -6.31 11.08
N ASP A 169 -12.05 -5.33 11.88
CA ASP A 169 -11.18 -4.74 12.92
C ASP A 169 -10.51 -5.82 13.79
N ARG A 170 -11.27 -6.86 14.17
CA ARG A 170 -10.77 -7.95 14.98
C ARG A 170 -9.82 -8.89 14.24
N GLU A 171 -10.09 -9.18 12.98
CA GLU A 171 -9.18 -9.95 12.13
C GLU A 171 -7.87 -9.20 11.92
N ARG A 172 -7.97 -7.88 11.78
CA ARG A 172 -6.86 -6.96 11.55
C ARG A 172 -5.94 -6.86 12.77
N GLU A 173 -6.52 -6.63 13.94
CA GLU A 173 -5.83 -6.57 15.24
C GLU A 173 -5.07 -7.87 15.53
N ILE A 174 -5.72 -9.03 15.30
CA ILE A 174 -5.09 -10.35 15.47
C ILE A 174 -3.94 -10.54 14.48
N THR A 175 -4.15 -10.17 13.21
CA THR A 175 -3.14 -10.30 12.16
C THR A 175 -1.92 -9.41 12.43
N SER A 176 -2.12 -8.20 12.98
CA SER A 176 -1.02 -7.31 13.40
C SER A 176 -0.11 -7.98 14.44
N MET A 177 -0.70 -8.57 15.48
CA MET A 177 0.08 -9.30 16.49
C MET A 177 0.75 -10.57 15.94
N VAL A 178 0.19 -11.18 14.90
CA VAL A 178 0.84 -12.28 14.18
C VAL A 178 2.11 -11.81 13.46
N LEU A 179 2.07 -10.63 12.83
CA LEU A 179 3.23 -10.01 12.18
C LEU A 179 4.31 -9.59 13.19
N GLU A 180 3.92 -9.22 14.41
CA GLU A 180 4.84 -9.00 15.54
C GLU A 180 5.45 -10.31 16.10
N GLY A 181 5.09 -11.47 15.55
CA GLY A 181 5.61 -12.77 15.98
C GLY A 181 4.90 -13.39 17.19
N MET A 182 3.76 -12.85 17.64
CA MET A 182 3.05 -13.37 18.81
C MET A 182 2.30 -14.68 18.51
N THR A 183 2.43 -15.67 19.38
CA THR A 183 1.67 -16.94 19.30
C THR A 183 0.18 -16.75 19.60
N ASN A 184 -0.69 -17.67 19.16
CA ASN A 184 -2.13 -17.60 19.46
C ASN A 184 -2.42 -17.54 20.97
N GLN A 185 -1.58 -18.17 21.81
CA GLN A 185 -1.69 -18.11 23.27
C GLN A 185 -1.40 -16.71 23.81
N GLN A 186 -0.33 -16.07 23.31
CA GLN A 186 0.01 -14.70 23.70
C GLN A 186 -1.06 -13.70 23.23
N ILE A 187 -1.58 -13.88 22.01
CA ILE A 187 -2.66 -13.06 21.47
C ILE A 187 -3.94 -13.24 22.30
N ALA A 188 -4.33 -14.48 22.59
CA ALA A 188 -5.49 -14.79 23.41
C ALA A 188 -5.41 -14.16 24.80
N ALA A 189 -4.23 -14.20 25.43
CA ALA A 189 -3.97 -13.56 26.71
C ALA A 189 -4.06 -12.03 26.64
N LYS A 190 -3.44 -11.42 25.62
CA LYS A 190 -3.45 -9.96 25.42
C LYS A 190 -4.86 -9.43 25.13
N LEU A 191 -5.66 -10.21 24.42
CA LEU A 191 -7.01 -9.86 23.99
C LEU A 191 -8.12 -10.33 24.95
N VAL A 192 -7.76 -11.05 26.02
CA VAL A 192 -8.69 -11.64 27.01
C VAL A 192 -9.78 -12.48 26.33
N VAL A 193 -9.38 -13.36 25.42
CA VAL A 193 -10.26 -14.31 24.70
C VAL A 193 -9.67 -15.72 24.71
N SER A 194 -10.44 -16.70 24.22
CA SER A 194 -9.93 -18.07 24.08
C SER A 194 -8.98 -18.19 22.87
N VAL A 195 -8.03 -19.12 22.94
CA VAL A 195 -7.15 -19.48 21.81
C VAL A 195 -7.98 -19.87 20.57
N ARG A 196 -9.07 -20.61 20.78
CA ARG A 196 -10.01 -21.02 19.72
C ARG A 196 -10.67 -19.82 19.02
N THR A 197 -10.93 -18.74 19.76
CA THR A 197 -11.47 -17.49 19.20
C THR A 197 -10.44 -16.84 18.28
N VAL A 198 -9.18 -16.78 18.71
CA VAL A 198 -8.06 -16.27 17.89
C VAL A 198 -7.90 -17.09 16.61
N GLU A 199 -7.90 -18.43 16.72
CA GLU A 199 -7.82 -19.33 15.56
C GLU A 199 -8.97 -19.11 14.57
N SER A 200 -10.19 -18.89 15.06
CA SER A 200 -11.34 -18.66 14.18
C SER A 200 -11.22 -17.35 13.40
N HIS A 201 -10.79 -16.26 14.06
CA HIS A 201 -10.53 -15.00 13.37
C HIS A 201 -9.38 -15.11 12.38
N LEU A 202 -8.29 -15.78 12.76
CA LEU A 202 -7.14 -16.00 11.89
C LEU A 202 -7.53 -16.81 10.64
N HIS A 203 -8.37 -17.84 10.80
CA HIS A 203 -8.89 -18.61 9.68
C HIS A 203 -9.73 -17.75 8.72
N ARG A 204 -10.56 -16.86 9.24
CA ARG A 204 -11.34 -15.92 8.40
C ARG A 204 -10.43 -14.93 7.68
N ALA A 205 -9.41 -14.40 8.37
CA ALA A 205 -8.41 -13.53 7.79
C ALA A 205 -7.64 -14.22 6.65
N MET A 206 -7.12 -15.44 6.88
CA MET A 206 -6.43 -16.25 5.87
C MET A 206 -7.30 -16.46 4.62
N ARG A 207 -8.59 -16.79 4.81
CA ARG A 207 -9.52 -16.95 3.68
C ARG A 207 -9.75 -15.65 2.89
N LYS A 208 -9.77 -14.50 3.57
CA LYS A 208 -9.95 -13.19 2.93
C LYS A 208 -8.70 -12.70 2.20
N VAL A 209 -7.53 -13.07 2.70
CA VAL A 209 -6.22 -12.78 2.09
C VAL A 209 -5.89 -13.77 0.95
N GLY A 210 -6.47 -14.97 0.98
CA GLY A 210 -6.28 -16.01 -0.04
C GLY A 210 -5.12 -16.96 0.27
N VAL A 211 -4.78 -17.12 1.54
CA VAL A 211 -3.66 -17.96 2.01
C VAL A 211 -4.15 -19.13 2.85
N SER A 212 -3.34 -20.17 2.98
CA SER A 212 -3.72 -21.44 3.60
C SER A 212 -3.10 -21.70 4.96
N SER A 213 -1.98 -21.03 5.26
CA SER A 213 -1.24 -21.19 6.49
C SER A 213 -0.98 -19.84 7.18
N ARG A 214 -0.75 -19.89 8.50
CA ARG A 214 -0.33 -18.72 9.27
C ARG A 214 1.02 -18.19 8.78
N HIS A 215 1.91 -19.09 8.37
CA HIS A 215 3.20 -18.71 7.82
C HIS A 215 3.02 -17.99 6.49
N ASP A 216 2.20 -18.53 5.59
CA ASP A 216 1.82 -17.91 4.33
C ASP A 216 1.14 -16.56 4.57
N LEU A 217 0.32 -16.42 5.63
CA LEU A 217 -0.28 -15.14 6.00
C LEU A 217 0.78 -14.12 6.40
N SER A 218 1.73 -14.50 7.26
CA SER A 218 2.85 -13.65 7.64
C SER A 218 3.76 -13.32 6.45
N GLU A 219 4.00 -14.28 5.56
CA GLU A 219 4.83 -14.12 4.37
C GLU A 219 4.13 -13.27 3.32
N GLN A 220 2.84 -13.49 3.05
CA GLN A 220 2.05 -12.76 2.05
C GLN A 220 1.78 -11.32 2.47
N LEU A 221 1.58 -11.08 3.77
CA LEU A 221 1.49 -9.73 4.32
C LEU A 221 2.88 -9.11 4.47
N GLY A 222 3.90 -9.91 4.79
CA GLY A 222 5.29 -9.48 4.87
C GLY A 222 5.87 -9.07 3.51
N SER A 223 5.56 -9.81 2.43
CA SER A 223 5.95 -9.49 1.05
C SER A 223 5.22 -8.24 0.53
N LEU A 224 4.06 -7.95 1.10
CA LEU A 224 3.32 -6.71 0.90
C LEU A 224 3.99 -5.49 1.53
N ILE A 225 4.63 -5.72 2.68
CA ILE A 225 5.33 -4.71 3.48
C ILE A 225 6.78 -4.54 2.96
N MET A 226 7.34 -5.56 2.29
CA MET A 226 8.73 -5.64 1.85
C MET A 226 8.82 -6.34 0.48
N PRO A 227 8.74 -5.64 -0.66
CA PRO A 227 9.10 -6.23 -1.94
C PRO A 227 10.61 -6.54 -1.90
N GLY A 228 10.96 -7.77 -2.30
CA GLY A 228 12.22 -8.46 -2.03
C GLY A 228 13.51 -7.62 -2.09
N SER A 229 14.38 -7.93 -1.13
CA SER A 229 15.82 -7.65 -1.04
C SER A 229 16.61 -8.05 -2.29
#